data_AF-A0A0J6XDA1-F1
#
_entry.id   AF-A0A0J6XDA1-F1
#
_cell.length_a   1.000
_cell.length_b   1.000
_cell.length_c   1.000
_cell.angle_alpha   90.00
_cell.angle_beta   90.00
_cell.angle_gamma   90.00
#
_symmetry.space_group_name_H-M   'P 1'
#
loop_
_entity.id
_entity.type
_entity.pdbx_description
1 polymer ?
#
loop_
_entity_poly.entity_id
_entity_poly.type
_entity_poly.pdbx_seq_one_letter_code
_entity_poly.pdbx_strand_id
1 'polypeptide(L)' 'MDKDGNIQGAPIRLEDGWASDKSVRRPLDTVNNDPKLRADLLAKAKSAKEHMDTHNWGDSQNRSAEMQALIDKPENWP' A
#
# COMPACT_ATOMS: atom_id res chain seq x y z
N MET A 1 0.18 6.72 -4.62
CA MET A 1 0.86 6.31 -5.87
C MET A 1 1.30 7.57 -6.60
N ASP A 2 2.37 7.54 -7.39
CA ASP A 2 2.64 8.64 -8.32
C ASP A 2 1.83 8.54 -9.61
N LYS A 3 2.00 9.54 -10.47
CA LYS A 3 1.40 9.63 -11.80
C LYS A 3 1.72 8.43 -12.72
N ASP A 4 2.76 7.67 -12.39
CA ASP A 4 3.22 6.52 -13.17
C ASP A 4 2.79 5.19 -12.52
N GLY A 5 1.93 5.24 -11.49
CA GLY A 5 1.41 4.06 -10.81
C GLY A 5 2.43 3.39 -9.88
N ASN A 6 3.51 4.08 -9.48
CA ASN A 6 4.46 3.51 -8.55
C ASN A 6 4.01 3.63 -7.09
N ILE A 7 4.40 2.63 -6.27
CA ILE A 7 4.18 2.70 -4.83
C ILE A 7 5.24 3.66 -4.33
N GLN A 8 4.78 4.78 -3.79
CA GLN A 8 5.63 5.75 -3.13
C GLN A 8 5.43 5.63 -1.63
N GLY A 9 6.50 5.89 -0.89
CA GLY A 9 6.43 6.02 0.55
C GLY A 9 6.66 7.48 0.92
N ALA A 10 5.87 7.98 1.87
CA ALA A 10 6.13 9.23 2.55
C ALA A 10 6.59 8.92 3.98
N PRO A 11 7.53 9.70 4.53
CA PRO A 11 7.93 9.53 5.92
C PRO A 11 6.73 9.80 6.83
N ILE A 12 6.58 8.96 7.86
CA ILE A 12 5.61 9.18 8.93
C ILE A 12 6.32 9.82 10.14
N ARG A 13 5.54 10.51 10.97
CA ARG A 13 6.04 11.02 12.25
C ARG A 13 6.20 9.85 13.23
N LEU A 14 7.35 9.80 13.87
CA LEU A 14 7.73 8.91 14.96
C LEU A 14 7.79 9.71 16.26
N GLU A 15 7.96 9.04 17.40
CA GLU A 15 8.08 9.71 18.71
C GLU A 15 9.24 10.72 18.73
N ASP A 16 10.39 10.34 18.16
CA ASP A 16 11.62 11.14 18.16
C ASP A 16 11.88 11.93 16.87
N GLY A 17 10.87 12.10 15.99
CA GLY A 17 11.02 12.90 14.77
C GLY A 17 10.31 12.32 13.56
N TRP A 18 10.90 12.46 12.37
CA TRP A 18 10.35 11.88 11.13
C TRP A 18 11.15 10.64 10.73
N ALA A 19 10.46 9.64 10.17
CA ALA A 19 11.15 8.53 9.53
C ALA A 19 12.09 9.05 8.44
N SER A 20 13.32 8.53 8.38
CA SER A 20 14.26 8.92 7.31
C SER A 20 13.82 8.37 5.96
N ASP A 21 14.18 9.04 4.87
CA ASP A 21 13.93 8.56 3.50
C ASP A 21 14.48 7.15 3.26
N LYS A 22 15.62 6.81 3.89
CA LYS A 22 16.21 5.47 3.82
C LYS A 22 15.32 4.42 4.49
N SER A 23 14.74 4.77 5.64
CA SER A 23 13.81 3.90 6.36
C SER A 23 12.51 3.68 5.58
N VAL A 24 12.10 4.66 4.77
CA VAL A 24 10.93 4.57 3.88
C VAL A 24 11.24 3.74 2.63
N ARG A 25 12.42 3.91 2.03
CA ARG A 25 12.84 3.17 0.82
C ARG A 25 13.01 1.67 1.07
N ARG A 26 13.58 1.29 2.20
CA ARG A 26 13.85 -0.13 2.51
C ARG A 26 12.61 -1.03 2.38
N PRO A 27 11.46 -0.75 3.01
CA PRO A 27 10.26 -1.57 2.84
C PRO A 27 9.71 -1.54 1.41
N LEU A 28 9.83 -0.43 0.67
CA LEU A 28 9.47 -0.39 -0.76
C LEU A 28 10.33 -1.38 -1.56
N ASP A 29 11.64 -1.38 -1.32
CA ASP A 29 12.56 -2.30 -1.97
C ASP A 29 12.27 -3.76 -1.58
N THR A 30 11.91 -4.04 -0.33
CA THR A 30 11.54 -5.39 0.10
C THR A 30 10.29 -5.89 -0.64
N VAL A 31 9.23 -5.08 -0.73
CA VAL A 31 8.02 -5.44 -1.50
C VAL A 31 8.37 -5.66 -2.97
N ASN A 32 9.26 -4.84 -3.54
CA ASN A 32 9.67 -4.98 -4.93
C ASN A 32 10.50 -6.26 -5.21
N ASN A 33 11.23 -6.79 -4.23
CA ASN A 33 12.14 -7.92 -4.44
C ASN A 33 11.63 -9.27 -3.89
N ASP A 34 10.63 -9.28 -3.00
CA ASP A 34 10.09 -10.52 -2.42
C ASP A 34 8.70 -10.87 -3.00
N PRO A 35 8.60 -11.90 -3.87
CA PRO A 35 7.32 -12.30 -4.46
C PRO A 35 6.32 -12.86 -3.44
N LYS A 36 6.77 -13.44 -2.31
CA LYS A 36 5.86 -13.89 -1.25
C LYS A 36 5.27 -12.71 -0.51
N LEU A 37 6.09 -11.69 -0.23
CA LEU A 37 5.61 -10.45 0.39
C LEU A 37 4.63 -9.71 -0.53
N ARG A 38 4.86 -9.74 -1.85
CA ARG A 38 3.89 -9.22 -2.83
C ARG A 38 2.56 -9.96 -2.79
N ALA A 39 2.59 -11.28 -2.77
CA ALA A 39 1.38 -12.09 -2.70
C ALA A 39 0.58 -11.82 -1.42
N ASP A 40 1.28 -11.71 -0.27
CA ASP A 40 0.65 -11.35 1.01
C ASP A 40 0.05 -9.92 0.98
N LEU A 41 0.78 -8.95 0.43
CA LEU A 41 0.30 -7.58 0.25
C LEU A 41 -0.95 -7.55 -0.64
N LEU A 42 -0.96 -8.30 -1.75
CA LEU A 42 -2.09 -8.41 -2.66
C LEU A 42 -3.31 -9.03 -1.97
N ALA A 43 -3.12 -10.13 -1.23
CA ALA A 43 -4.20 -10.79 -0.50
C ALA A 43 -4.83 -9.84 0.54
N LYS A 44 -3.99 -9.11 1.28
CA LYS A 44 -4.44 -8.11 2.27
C LYS A 44 -5.15 -6.94 1.61
N ALA A 45 -4.66 -6.44 0.47
CA ALA A 45 -5.31 -5.37 -0.27
C ALA A 45 -6.70 -5.79 -0.79
N LYS A 46 -6.84 -7.02 -1.30
CA LYS A 46 -8.14 -7.59 -1.72
C LYS A 46 -9.13 -7.68 -0.56
N SER A 47 -8.69 -8.23 0.59
CA SER A 47 -9.53 -8.32 1.78
C SER A 47 -9.91 -6.92 2.31
N ALA A 48 -8.98 -5.98 2.38
CA ALA A 48 -9.26 -4.61 2.79
C ALA A 48 -10.27 -3.93 1.86
N LYS A 49 -10.13 -4.11 0.53
CA LYS A 49 -11.09 -3.59 -0.45
C LYS A 49 -12.49 -4.16 -0.23
N GLU A 50 -12.61 -5.48 -0.06
CA GLU A 50 -13.90 -6.15 0.18
C GLU A 50 -14.56 -5.61 1.46
N HIS A 51 -13.80 -5.45 2.53
CA HIS A 51 -14.31 -4.88 3.77
C HIS A 51 -14.74 -3.42 3.61
N MET A 52 -13.97 -2.60 2.89
CA MET A 52 -14.32 -1.20 2.61
C MET A 52 -15.53 -1.06 1.67
N ASP A 53 -15.71 -1.96 0.70
CA ASP A 53 -16.88 -1.97 -0.19
C ASP A 53 -18.16 -2.38 0.55
N THR A 54 -18.04 -3.31 1.50
CA THR A 54 -19.18 -3.85 2.25
C THR A 54 -19.52 -3.07 3.51
N HIS A 55 -18.55 -2.36 4.09
CA HIS A 55 -18.72 -1.58 5.31
C HIS A 55 -17.97 -0.24 5.22
N ASN A 56 -18.66 0.84 5.56
CA ASN A 56 -18.05 2.15 5.75
C ASN A 56 -17.84 2.38 7.25
N TRP A 57 -16.73 1.90 7.83
CA TRP A 57 -16.41 1.84 9.28
C TRP A 57 -16.30 3.19 10.01
N GLY A 58 -17.21 4.12 9.75
CA GLY A 58 -17.14 5.50 10.22
C GLY A 58 -16.17 6.36 9.41
N ASP A 59 -15.58 5.82 8.34
CA ASP A 59 -14.71 6.59 7.46
C ASP A 59 -15.50 7.65 6.69
N SER A 60 -15.02 8.89 6.78
CA SER A 60 -15.61 10.03 6.04
C SER A 60 -15.49 9.88 4.52
N GLN A 61 -14.56 9.04 4.06
CA GLN A 61 -14.31 8.72 2.66
C GLN A 61 -13.95 7.25 2.53
N ASN A 62 -14.66 6.52 1.67
CA ASN A 62 -14.33 5.15 1.35
C ASN A 62 -13.05 5.10 0.51
N ARG A 63 -12.01 4.42 1.01
CA ARG A 63 -10.70 4.30 0.36
C ARG A 63 -10.55 3.02 -0.46
N SER A 64 -11.63 2.31 -0.78
CA SER A 64 -11.58 1.07 -1.57
C SER A 64 -10.99 1.28 -2.97
N ALA A 65 -11.17 2.47 -3.56
CA ALA A 65 -10.52 2.85 -4.81
C ALA A 65 -8.99 2.89 -4.71
N GLU A 66 -8.44 3.30 -3.56
CA GLU A 66 -7.00 3.26 -3.31
C GLU A 66 -6.50 1.83 -3.13
N MET A 67 -7.31 0.95 -2.53
CA MET A 67 -7.00 -0.49 -2.47
C MET A 67 -7.02 -1.13 -3.86
N GLN A 68 -7.94 -0.73 -4.74
CA GLN A 68 -7.95 -1.19 -6.14
C GLN A 68 -6.65 -0.81 -6.86
N ALA A 69 -6.19 0.44 -6.72
CA ALA A 69 -4.90 0.84 -7.29
C ALA A 69 -3.74 -0.02 -6.75
N LEU A 70 -3.77 -0.37 -5.46
CA LEU A 70 -2.79 -1.26 -4.83
C LEU A 70 -2.89 -2.73 -5.28
N ILE A 71 -4.04 -3.18 -5.78
CA ILE A 71 -4.27 -4.53 -6.35
C ILE A 71 -3.77 -4.60 -7.80
N ASP A 72 -4.08 -3.56 -8.59
CA ASP A 72 -3.76 -3.52 -10.01
C ASP A 72 -2.25 -3.58 -10.28
N LYS A 73 -1.43 -3.08 -9.34
CA LYS A 73 0.02 -3.07 -9.50
C LYS A 73 0.66 -4.45 -9.29
N PRO A 74 0.41 -5.20 -8.20
CA PRO A 74 0.98 -6.54 -8.05
C PRO A 74 0.50 -7.57 -9.06
N GLU A 75 -0.69 -7.40 -9.62
CA GLU A 75 -1.20 -8.26 -10.68
C GLU A 75 -0.48 -8.03 -12.02
N ASN A 76 0.09 -6.84 -12.24
CA ASN A 76 0.81 -6.45 -13.46
C ASN A 76 2.33 -6.29 -13.25
N TRP A 77 2.86 -6.90 -12.19
CA TRP A 77 4.29 -6.84 -11.87
C TRP A 77 5.07 -7.71 -12.90
N PRO A 78 6.11 -7.17 -13.60
CA PRO A 78 6.99 -7.99 -14.43
C PRO A 78 7.78 -9.02 -13.61
#